data_AF-A0A225UCI3-F1
#
_entry.id   AF-A0A225UCI3-F1
#
_cell.length_a   1.000
_cell.length_b   1.000
_cell.length_c   1.000
_cell.angle_alpha   90.00
_cell.angle_beta   90.00
_cell.angle_gamma   90.00
#
_symmetry.space_group_name_H-M   'P 1'
#
loop_
_entity.id
_entity.type
_entity.pdbx_description
1 polymer ?
#
loop_
_entity_poly.entity_id
_entity_poly.type
_entity_poly.pdbx_seq_one_letter_code
_entity_poly.pdbx_strand_id
1 'polypeptide(L)'
;MSSASYAAWAKFDVEKELERVDETEQLEAKHKQQQKRTRAKQSVESSVAENAQQSAEILAAQAAVAALKAKKGRKKGSHATEEKATQLQTQAALFARKHALLQQILEHRRLGDQLTEDGKEAKLHFEKALTAIKELEEMAPELLKVEEQNSESSQDESDSKQHEECKHEGEEHCNSCSHEKKSIKPSELPKANDLMAIIKMFYKDVYMGIGACELEENHLAAATDAFKEVLLRDDVHLTAWLKRGEAFERMNAPLLAMLHYNRITNLDSEHDKGKESLERVKTKLLIDGDATS
;
A
#
# COMPACT_ATOMS: atom_id res chain seq x y z
N MET A 1 -22.73 49.75 17.21
CA MET A 1 -23.16 48.42 17.69
C MET A 1 -24.38 48.01 16.88
N SER A 2 -24.20 47.10 15.92
CA SER A 2 -25.30 46.69 15.03
C SER A 2 -26.24 45.77 15.81
N SER A 3 -27.48 46.20 16.01
CA SER A 3 -28.52 45.41 16.66
C SER A 3 -28.90 44.25 15.74
N ALA A 4 -28.45 43.03 16.06
CA ALA A 4 -29.00 41.82 15.46
C ALA A 4 -30.51 41.80 15.75
N SER A 5 -31.33 42.07 14.74
CA SER A 5 -32.76 42.23 14.93
C SER A 5 -33.40 40.87 15.22
N TYR A 6 -34.34 40.81 16.17
CA TYR A 6 -35.11 39.60 16.48
C TYR A 6 -35.81 38.98 15.25
N ALA A 7 -36.03 39.76 14.19
CA ALA A 7 -36.57 39.30 12.91
C ALA A 7 -35.61 38.39 12.12
N ALA A 8 -34.29 38.49 12.34
CA ALA A 8 -33.30 37.60 11.74
C ALA A 8 -33.34 36.19 12.36
N TRP A 9 -33.58 36.11 13.68
CA TRP A 9 -33.72 34.84 14.39
C TRP A 9 -35.01 34.09 14.03
N ALA A 10 -36.08 34.80 13.66
CA ALA A 10 -37.33 34.19 13.23
C ALA A 10 -37.25 33.50 11.85
N LYS A 11 -36.22 33.80 11.05
CA LYS A 11 -35.94 33.17 9.74
C LYS A 11 -34.80 32.16 9.80
N PHE A 12 -34.17 32.01 10.96
CA PHE A 12 -33.04 31.12 11.14
C PHE A 12 -33.56 29.71 11.38
N ASP A 13 -33.33 28.84 10.41
CA ASP A 13 -33.70 27.44 10.48
C ASP A 13 -32.62 26.67 11.25
N VAL A 14 -32.91 26.44 12.53
CA VAL A 14 -31.99 25.76 13.45
C VAL A 14 -31.75 24.32 13.01
N GLU A 15 -32.78 23.63 12.48
CA GLU A 15 -32.65 22.23 12.05
C GLU A 15 -31.73 22.12 10.84
N LYS A 16 -31.92 23.00 9.84
CA LYS A 16 -31.04 23.07 8.67
C LYS A 16 -29.59 23.42 9.03
N GLU A 17 -29.39 24.32 9.99
CA GLU A 17 -28.04 24.67 10.40
C GLU A 17 -27.37 23.55 11.20
N LEU A 18 -28.14 22.80 12.01
CA LEU A 18 -27.64 21.60 12.70
C LEU A 18 -27.24 20.52 11.70
N GLU A 19 -28.06 20.24 10.68
CA GLU A 19 -27.73 19.29 9.62
C GLU A 19 -26.44 19.69 8.88
N ARG A 20 -26.29 20.99 8.56
CA ARG A 20 -25.06 21.52 7.95
C ARG A 20 -23.84 21.30 8.84
N VAL A 21 -23.98 21.50 10.16
CA VAL A 21 -22.89 21.26 11.12
C VAL A 21 -22.53 19.78 11.14
N ASP A 22 -23.51 18.89 11.23
CA ASP A 22 -23.29 17.43 11.23
C ASP A 22 -22.59 16.96 9.95
N GLU A 23 -23.01 17.44 8.77
CA GLU A 23 -22.35 17.15 7.50
C GLU A 23 -20.89 17.63 7.50
N THR A 24 -20.63 18.84 7.99
CA THR A 24 -19.26 19.36 8.09
C THR A 24 -18.40 18.54 9.04
N GLU A 25 -18.92 18.14 10.20
CA GLU A 25 -18.21 17.28 11.15
C GLU A 25 -17.88 15.91 10.54
N GLN A 26 -18.81 15.32 9.78
CA GLN A 26 -18.57 14.05 9.07
C GLN A 26 -17.48 14.20 8.00
N LEU A 27 -17.50 15.28 7.21
CA LEU A 27 -16.48 15.55 6.21
C LEU A 27 -15.11 15.79 6.83
N GLU A 28 -15.05 16.56 7.92
CA GLU A 28 -13.81 16.79 8.67
C GLU A 28 -13.27 15.50 9.29
N ALA A 29 -14.14 14.65 9.84
CA ALA A 29 -13.77 13.34 10.38
C ALA A 29 -13.22 12.42 9.28
N LYS A 30 -13.88 12.34 8.12
CA LYS A 30 -13.42 11.59 6.94
C LYS A 30 -12.05 12.10 6.46
N HIS A 31 -11.88 13.42 6.36
CA HIS A 31 -10.61 14.03 5.95
C HIS A 31 -9.49 13.76 6.97
N LYS A 32 -9.75 13.92 8.28
CA LYS A 32 -8.79 13.62 9.34
C LYS A 32 -8.37 12.14 9.35
N GLN A 33 -9.32 11.24 9.09
CA GLN A 33 -9.03 9.81 8.97
C GLN A 33 -8.15 9.54 7.74
N GLN A 34 -8.44 10.15 6.60
CA GLN A 34 -7.63 10.02 5.39
C GLN A 34 -6.20 10.53 5.62
N GLN A 35 -6.05 11.72 6.22
CA GLN A 35 -4.74 12.26 6.57
C GLN A 35 -3.96 11.33 7.51
N LYS A 36 -4.63 10.74 8.51
CA LYS A 36 -3.99 9.77 9.42
C LYS A 36 -3.47 8.55 8.66
N ARG A 37 -4.24 8.01 7.70
CA ARG A 37 -3.81 6.90 6.85
C ARG A 37 -2.63 7.27 5.97
N THR A 38 -2.66 8.44 5.33
CA THR A 38 -1.56 8.94 4.51
C THR A 38 -0.28 9.12 5.33
N ARG A 39 -0.36 9.71 6.52
CA ARG A 39 0.79 9.87 7.42
C ARG A 39 1.35 8.53 7.89
N ALA A 40 0.48 7.59 8.25
CA ALA A 40 0.91 6.26 8.66
C ALA A 40 1.65 5.54 7.52
N LYS A 41 1.15 5.65 6.29
CA LYS A 41 1.80 5.11 5.10
C LYS A 41 3.16 5.74 4.84
N GLN A 42 3.24 7.08 4.88
CA GLN A 42 4.52 7.81 4.76
C GLN A 42 5.53 7.39 5.83
N SER A 43 5.07 7.16 7.07
CA SER A 43 5.94 6.67 8.14
C SER A 43 6.52 5.28 7.85
N VAL A 44 5.73 4.38 7.27
CA VAL A 44 6.22 3.06 6.86
C VAL A 44 7.24 3.21 5.74
N GLU A 45 6.98 4.05 4.74
CA GLU A 45 7.90 4.30 3.64
C GLU A 45 9.24 4.89 4.08
N SER A 46 9.20 5.87 4.98
CA SER A 46 10.42 6.43 5.59
C SER A 46 11.20 5.35 6.32
N SER A 47 10.52 4.52 7.13
CA SER A 47 11.18 3.42 7.85
C SER A 47 11.77 2.38 6.89
N VAL A 48 11.09 2.05 5.79
CA VAL A 48 11.61 1.12 4.76
C VAL A 48 12.85 1.69 4.08
N ALA A 49 12.82 2.97 3.70
CA ALA A 49 13.94 3.63 3.06
C ALA A 49 15.16 3.71 4.00
N GLU A 50 14.94 4.10 5.26
CA GLU A 50 15.96 4.17 6.30
C GLU A 50 16.56 2.79 6.61
N ASN A 51 15.73 1.76 6.80
CA ASN A 51 16.20 0.40 7.06
C ASN A 51 17.03 -0.15 5.90
N ALA A 52 16.59 0.11 4.66
CA ALA A 52 17.33 -0.29 3.46
C ALA A 52 18.67 0.44 3.33
N GLN A 53 18.69 1.75 3.65
CA GLN A 53 19.92 2.53 3.66
C GLN A 53 20.90 2.01 4.71
N GLN A 54 20.45 1.83 5.96
CA GLN A 54 21.27 1.33 7.05
C GLN A 54 21.84 -0.06 6.74
N SER A 55 21.01 -0.97 6.21
CA SER A 55 21.45 -2.31 5.82
C SER A 55 22.52 -2.25 4.73
N ALA A 56 22.35 -1.38 3.74
CA ALA A 56 23.33 -1.20 2.67
C ALA A 56 24.66 -0.61 3.20
N GLU A 57 24.60 0.39 4.09
CA GLU A 57 25.78 1.02 4.69
C GLU A 57 26.55 0.04 5.60
N ILE A 58 25.85 -0.74 6.42
CA ILE A 58 26.47 -1.75 7.30
C ILE A 58 27.21 -2.80 6.46
N LEU A 59 26.55 -3.37 5.44
CA LEU A 59 27.18 -4.38 4.58
C LEU A 59 28.33 -3.80 3.76
N ALA A 60 28.22 -2.56 3.27
CA ALA A 60 29.30 -1.88 2.59
C ALA A 60 30.52 -1.68 3.51
N ALA A 61 30.29 -1.28 4.77
CA ALA A 61 31.36 -1.14 5.76
C ALA A 61 32.00 -2.50 6.08
N GLN A 62 31.21 -3.56 6.28
CA GLN A 62 31.70 -4.91 6.51
C GLN A 62 32.54 -5.43 5.32
N ALA A 63 32.07 -5.21 4.09
CA ALA A 63 32.80 -5.56 2.87
C ALA A 63 34.13 -4.80 2.76
N ALA A 64 34.13 -3.49 3.05
CA ALA A 64 35.35 -2.68 3.03
C ALA A 64 36.38 -3.16 4.08
N VAL A 65 35.93 -3.48 5.30
CA VAL A 65 36.78 -4.03 6.36
C VAL A 65 37.32 -5.41 5.96
N ALA A 66 36.50 -6.27 5.37
CA ALA A 66 36.92 -7.57 4.89
C ALA A 66 37.95 -7.45 3.77
N ALA A 67 37.75 -6.53 2.81
CA ALA A 67 38.72 -6.25 1.75
C ALA A 67 40.06 -5.73 2.29
N LEU A 68 40.04 -4.85 3.30
CA LEU A 68 41.27 -4.38 3.97
C LEU A 68 42.00 -5.53 4.70
N LYS A 69 41.24 -6.40 5.39
CA LYS A 69 41.79 -7.59 6.05
C LYS A 69 42.39 -8.57 5.03
N ALA A 70 41.72 -8.81 3.90
CA ALA A 70 42.22 -9.65 2.82
C ALA A 70 43.51 -9.07 2.20
N LYS A 71 43.57 -7.76 1.95
CA LYS A 71 44.77 -7.09 1.44
C LYS A 71 45.97 -7.20 2.41
N LYS A 72 45.72 -7.15 3.72
CA LYS A 72 46.76 -7.38 4.75
C LYS A 72 47.15 -8.85 4.85
N GLY A 73 46.18 -9.76 4.69
CA GLY A 73 46.34 -11.22 4.73
C GLY A 73 46.99 -11.83 3.49
N ARG A 74 46.96 -11.16 2.34
CA ARG A 74 47.69 -11.55 1.11
C ARG A 74 49.20 -11.66 1.32
N LYS A 75 49.76 -10.90 2.27
CA LYS A 75 51.16 -11.07 2.71
C LYS A 75 51.42 -12.39 3.46
N LYS A 76 50.37 -13.11 3.87
CA LYS A 76 50.39 -14.39 4.59
C LYS A 76 49.76 -15.57 3.81
N GLY A 77 49.30 -15.37 2.57
CA GLY A 77 48.82 -16.46 1.69
C GLY A 77 47.45 -17.08 2.02
N SER A 78 46.56 -16.36 2.72
CA SER A 78 45.25 -16.89 3.12
C SER A 78 44.16 -16.69 2.06
N HIS A 79 43.78 -17.77 1.34
CA HIS A 79 42.71 -17.78 0.34
C HIS A 79 41.30 -17.59 0.94
N ALA A 80 41.02 -18.18 2.12
CA ALA A 80 39.71 -18.10 2.78
C ALA A 80 39.29 -16.67 3.15
N THR A 81 40.26 -15.78 3.42
CA THR A 81 40.00 -14.36 3.69
C THR A 81 39.65 -13.56 2.44
N GLU A 82 40.07 -14.02 1.27
CA GLU A 82 39.78 -13.38 -0.01
C GLU A 82 38.38 -13.76 -0.50
N GLU A 83 37.99 -15.03 -0.38
CA GLU A 83 36.62 -15.52 -0.68
C GLU A 83 35.55 -14.87 0.21
N LYS A 84 35.80 -14.73 1.52
CA LYS A 84 34.87 -14.03 2.42
C LYS A 84 34.72 -12.55 2.06
N ALA A 85 35.79 -11.90 1.59
CA ALA A 85 35.75 -10.51 1.18
C ALA A 85 34.94 -10.32 -0.11
N THR A 86 35.06 -11.22 -1.09
CA THR A 86 34.27 -11.16 -2.33
C THR A 86 32.79 -11.43 -2.08
N GLN A 87 32.45 -12.39 -1.21
CA GLN A 87 31.06 -12.67 -0.80
C GLN A 87 30.40 -11.45 -0.13
N LEU A 88 31.08 -10.82 0.83
CA LEU A 88 30.56 -9.61 1.48
C LEU A 88 30.42 -8.46 0.49
N GLN A 89 31.33 -8.34 -0.49
CA GLN A 89 31.23 -7.33 -1.54
C GLN A 89 30.02 -7.55 -2.45
N THR A 90 29.71 -8.80 -2.83
CA THR A 90 28.50 -9.11 -3.60
C THR A 90 27.23 -8.84 -2.81
N GLN A 91 27.20 -9.17 -1.51
CA GLN A 91 26.07 -8.86 -0.63
C GLN A 91 25.88 -7.34 -0.49
N ALA A 92 26.95 -6.58 -0.27
CA ALA A 92 26.88 -5.12 -0.17
C ALA A 92 26.32 -4.49 -1.45
N ALA A 93 26.74 -4.96 -2.63
CA ALA A 93 26.23 -4.48 -3.92
C ALA A 93 24.73 -4.77 -4.08
N LEU A 94 24.29 -5.95 -3.64
CA LEU A 94 22.89 -6.39 -3.71
C LEU A 94 21.99 -5.52 -2.81
N PHE A 95 22.41 -5.21 -1.58
CA PHE A 95 21.64 -4.32 -0.69
C PHE A 95 21.69 -2.85 -1.13
N ALA A 96 22.80 -2.39 -1.70
CA ALA A 96 22.86 -1.07 -2.32
C ALA A 96 21.85 -0.96 -3.48
N ARG A 97 21.71 -2.02 -4.28
CA ARG A 97 20.71 -2.06 -5.35
C ARG A 97 19.28 -2.10 -4.81
N LYS A 98 18.99 -2.86 -3.73
CA LYS A 98 17.69 -2.81 -3.02
C LYS A 98 17.35 -1.38 -2.60
N HIS A 99 18.27 -0.70 -1.95
CA HIS A 99 18.05 0.69 -1.50
C HIS A 99 17.78 1.63 -2.69
N ALA A 100 18.58 1.55 -3.75
CA ALA A 100 18.41 2.38 -4.94
C ALA A 100 17.04 2.17 -5.62
N LEU A 101 16.59 0.92 -5.77
CA LEU A 101 15.27 0.62 -6.33
C LEU A 101 14.15 1.16 -5.44
N LEU A 102 14.24 1.00 -4.12
CA LEU A 102 13.25 1.54 -3.19
C LEU A 102 13.14 3.07 -3.31
N GLN A 103 14.26 3.78 -3.44
CA GLN A 103 14.26 5.23 -3.68
C GLN A 103 13.59 5.59 -5.00
N GLN A 104 13.94 4.89 -6.10
CA GLN A 104 13.34 5.13 -7.41
C GLN A 104 11.83 4.91 -7.40
N ILE A 105 11.34 3.85 -6.74
CA ILE A 105 9.91 3.55 -6.61
C ILE A 105 9.20 4.70 -5.88
N LEU A 106 9.74 5.12 -4.73
CA LEU A 106 9.14 6.19 -3.91
C LEU A 106 9.13 7.54 -4.64
N GLU A 107 10.24 7.88 -5.30
CA GLU A 107 10.36 9.15 -6.03
C GLU A 107 9.41 9.19 -7.23
N HIS A 108 9.43 8.16 -8.07
CA HIS A 108 8.59 8.14 -9.26
C HIS A 108 7.10 8.05 -8.90
N ARG A 109 6.71 7.30 -7.87
CA ARG A 109 5.32 7.33 -7.39
C ARG A 109 4.92 8.72 -6.93
N ARG A 110 5.76 9.40 -6.14
CA ARG A 110 5.47 10.77 -5.66
C ARG A 110 5.34 11.77 -6.82
N LEU A 111 6.20 11.66 -7.84
CA LEU A 111 6.10 12.50 -9.03
C LEU A 111 4.82 12.21 -9.81
N GLY A 112 4.44 10.93 -9.96
CA GLY A 112 3.16 10.54 -10.57
C GLY A 112 1.96 11.10 -9.82
N ASP A 113 1.96 11.04 -8.48
CA ASP A 113 0.89 11.59 -7.64
C ASP A 113 0.79 13.13 -7.71
N GLN A 114 1.89 13.82 -8.01
CA GLN A 114 1.92 15.29 -8.13
C GLN A 114 1.47 15.79 -9.50
N LEU A 115 1.67 14.99 -10.56
CA LEU A 115 1.37 15.35 -11.94
C LEU A 115 -0.10 15.06 -12.30
N THR A 116 -1.05 15.54 -11.51
CA THR A 116 -2.48 15.24 -11.71
C THR A 116 -3.08 15.88 -12.96
N GLU A 117 -2.44 16.92 -13.52
CA GLU A 117 -2.93 17.64 -14.71
C GLU A 117 -2.38 17.08 -16.03
N ASP A 118 -1.21 16.44 -16.00
CA ASP A 118 -0.60 15.79 -17.17
C ASP A 118 -0.61 14.26 -16.99
N GLY A 119 -1.71 13.65 -17.43
CA GLY A 119 -1.93 12.20 -17.32
C GLY A 119 -0.84 11.37 -18.00
N LYS A 120 -0.21 11.88 -19.07
CA LYS A 120 0.83 11.15 -19.81
C LYS A 120 2.14 11.14 -19.05
N GLU A 121 2.55 12.30 -18.53
CA GLU A 121 3.76 12.40 -17.72
C GLU A 121 3.61 11.62 -16.40
N ALA A 122 2.45 11.72 -15.75
CA ALA A 122 2.14 10.94 -14.56
C ALA A 122 2.22 9.44 -14.81
N LYS A 123 1.61 8.95 -15.90
CA LYS A 123 1.67 7.55 -16.31
C LYS A 123 3.10 7.08 -16.53
N LEU A 124 3.94 7.87 -17.22
CA LEU A 124 5.34 7.53 -17.45
C LEU A 124 6.10 7.34 -16.13
N HIS A 125 5.83 8.19 -15.14
CA HIS A 125 6.42 8.04 -13.81
C HIS A 125 5.95 6.76 -13.11
N PHE A 126 4.65 6.44 -13.18
CA PHE A 126 4.16 5.17 -12.63
C PHE A 126 4.73 3.94 -13.35
N GLU A 127 4.93 3.99 -14.67
CA GLU A 127 5.57 2.89 -15.43
C GLU A 127 7.04 2.69 -15.06
N LYS A 128 7.78 3.78 -14.80
CA LYS A 128 9.15 3.71 -14.27
C LYS A 128 9.17 3.09 -12.88
N ALA A 129 8.25 3.50 -12.00
CA ALA A 129 8.08 2.88 -10.69
C ALA A 129 7.75 1.38 -10.82
N LEU A 130 6.85 1.01 -11.74
CA LEU A 130 6.49 -0.38 -12.00
C LEU A 130 7.68 -1.24 -12.44
N THR A 131 8.54 -0.68 -13.29
CA THR A 131 9.77 -1.36 -13.74
C THR A 131 10.71 -1.60 -12.56
N ALA A 132 10.92 -0.59 -11.71
CA ALA A 132 11.74 -0.75 -10.51
C ALA A 132 11.15 -1.74 -9.49
N ILE A 133 9.82 -1.82 -9.34
CA ILE A 133 9.16 -2.82 -8.49
C ILE A 133 9.43 -4.24 -9.02
N LYS A 134 9.31 -4.45 -10.35
CA LYS A 134 9.58 -5.77 -10.97
C LYS A 134 11.02 -6.21 -10.74
N GLU A 135 11.98 -5.30 -10.92
CA GLU A 135 13.39 -5.59 -10.61
C GLU A 135 13.59 -5.93 -9.13
N LEU A 136 12.90 -5.23 -8.22
CA LEU A 136 12.99 -5.52 -6.79
C LEU A 136 12.37 -6.88 -6.43
N GLU A 137 11.26 -7.24 -7.06
CA GLU A 137 10.61 -8.55 -6.90
C GLU A 137 11.49 -9.69 -7.43
N GLU A 138 12.15 -9.51 -8.57
CA GLU A 138 13.08 -10.50 -9.13
C GLU A 138 14.27 -10.76 -8.19
N MET A 139 14.78 -9.72 -7.52
CA MET A 139 15.88 -9.84 -6.55
C MET A 139 15.42 -10.32 -5.16
N ALA A 140 14.13 -10.30 -4.86
CA ALA A 140 13.61 -10.60 -3.52
C ALA A 140 14.03 -11.99 -2.99
N PRO A 141 14.05 -13.08 -3.79
CA PRO A 141 14.48 -14.39 -3.31
C PRO A 141 15.94 -14.42 -2.87
N GLU A 142 16.83 -13.68 -3.54
CA GLU A 142 18.25 -13.60 -3.17
C GLU A 142 18.45 -12.74 -1.92
N LEU A 143 17.72 -11.62 -1.84
CA LEU A 143 17.71 -10.73 -0.68
C LEU A 143 17.31 -11.47 0.61
N LEU A 144 16.22 -12.23 0.57
CA LEU A 144 15.71 -12.95 1.74
C LEU A 144 16.69 -14.03 2.21
N LYS A 145 17.33 -14.76 1.29
CA LYS A 145 18.37 -15.75 1.63
C LYS A 145 19.56 -15.12 2.34
N VAL A 146 19.99 -13.94 1.92
CA VAL A 146 21.11 -13.23 2.56
C VAL A 146 20.72 -12.68 3.94
N GLU A 147 19.48 -12.19 4.09
CA GLU A 147 18.96 -11.74 5.38
C GLU A 147 18.86 -12.91 6.39
N GLU A 148 18.40 -14.09 5.95
CA GLU A 148 18.36 -15.32 6.75
C GLU A 148 19.77 -15.75 7.20
N GLN A 149 20.73 -15.85 6.28
CA GLN A 149 22.12 -16.24 6.60
C GLN A 149 22.82 -15.28 7.59
N ASN A 150 22.52 -13.98 7.51
CA ASN A 150 23.05 -13.00 8.44
C ASN A 150 22.38 -13.06 9.82
N SER A 151 21.12 -13.48 9.89
CA SER A 151 20.41 -13.68 11.15
C SER A 151 20.89 -14.93 11.91
N GLU A 152 21.17 -16.03 11.20
CA GLU A 152 21.67 -17.28 11.79
C GLU A 152 23.11 -17.13 12.30
N SER A 153 23.97 -16.43 11.56
CA SER A 153 25.36 -16.16 11.99
C SER A 153 25.48 -15.22 13.19
N SER A 154 24.38 -14.55 13.59
CA SER A 154 24.31 -13.71 14.78
C SER A 154 23.85 -14.47 16.05
N GLN A 155 23.29 -15.69 15.91
CA GLN A 155 22.86 -16.50 17.05
C GLN A 155 24.00 -17.31 17.70
N ASP A 156 25.03 -17.66 16.93
CA ASP A 156 26.16 -18.48 17.42
C ASP A 156 27.09 -17.77 18.43
N GLU A 157 26.96 -16.46 18.65
CA GLU A 157 27.76 -15.73 19.67
C GLU A 157 27.01 -15.45 20.99
N SER A 158 25.75 -15.91 21.15
CA SER A 158 24.95 -15.57 22.34
C SER A 158 24.40 -16.72 23.17
N ASP A 159 24.58 -17.99 22.76
CA ASP A 159 24.02 -19.12 23.51
C ASP A 159 25.03 -19.75 24.48
N SER A 160 25.36 -18.99 25.52
CA SER A 160 25.82 -19.57 26.78
C SER A 160 25.24 -18.81 27.97
N LYS A 161 24.34 -19.49 28.71
CA LYS A 161 23.58 -19.08 29.91
C LYS A 161 22.22 -18.45 29.53
N GLN A 162 21.05 -19.00 29.88
CA GLN A 162 20.67 -19.73 31.09
C GLN A 162 19.42 -20.58 30.81
N HIS A 163 19.48 -21.81 31.32
CA HIS A 163 18.35 -22.70 31.58
C HIS A 163 17.61 -22.16 32.82
N GLU A 164 16.30 -21.92 32.76
CA GLU A 164 15.38 -22.20 33.90
C GLU A 164 13.91 -22.26 33.45
N GLU A 165 13.47 -23.51 33.31
CA GLU A 165 12.19 -24.12 33.67
C GLU A 165 11.05 -23.23 34.23
N CYS A 166 9.88 -23.27 33.58
CA CYS A 166 8.61 -23.34 34.30
C CYS A 166 7.48 -23.96 33.43
N LYS A 167 7.08 -25.17 33.81
CA LYS A 167 5.83 -25.82 33.42
C LYS A 167 4.67 -25.22 34.22
N HIS A 168 3.54 -24.97 33.57
CA HIS A 168 2.22 -25.27 34.15
C HIS A 168 1.18 -25.47 33.05
N GLU A 169 0.60 -26.67 33.05
CA GLU A 169 -0.64 -27.02 32.35
C GLU A 169 -1.85 -26.45 33.12
N GLY A 170 -2.92 -26.14 32.40
CA GLY A 170 -4.19 -25.70 32.95
C GLY A 170 -5.18 -25.35 31.85
N GLU A 171 -5.84 -26.36 31.30
CA GLU A 171 -7.02 -26.24 30.45
C GLU A 171 -8.17 -25.55 31.21
N GLU A 172 -8.77 -24.49 30.64
CA GLU A 172 -10.19 -24.20 30.90
C GLU A 172 -10.91 -23.72 29.64
N HIS A 173 -12.04 -24.38 29.42
CA HIS A 173 -13.04 -24.23 28.38
C HIS A 173 -13.74 -22.86 28.45
N CYS A 174 -13.98 -22.20 27.31
CA CYS A 174 -15.15 -21.33 27.18
C CYS A 174 -15.66 -21.29 25.73
N ASN A 175 -16.75 -22.02 25.50
CA ASN A 175 -17.63 -21.89 24.34
C ASN A 175 -18.45 -20.60 24.48
N SER A 176 -18.24 -19.63 23.60
CA SER A 176 -19.26 -18.62 23.30
C SER A 176 -19.09 -18.15 21.85
N CYS A 177 -19.91 -18.72 20.98
CA CYS A 177 -20.13 -18.26 19.61
C CYS A 177 -20.87 -16.92 19.64
N SER A 178 -20.13 -15.82 19.63
CA SER A 178 -20.64 -14.54 19.14
C SER A 178 -20.20 -14.36 17.70
N HIS A 179 -21.17 -14.33 16.78
CA HIS A 179 -20.97 -13.90 15.40
C HIS A 179 -20.49 -12.45 15.39
N GLU A 180 -19.19 -12.25 15.51
CA GLU A 180 -18.56 -10.99 15.19
C GLU A 180 -18.72 -10.78 13.67
N LYS A 181 -19.57 -9.82 13.30
CA LYS A 181 -19.41 -9.14 12.02
C LYS A 181 -17.96 -8.66 12.00
N LYS A 182 -17.11 -9.33 11.22
CA LYS A 182 -15.75 -8.86 10.94
C LYS A 182 -15.89 -7.48 10.30
N SER A 183 -15.79 -6.44 11.12
CA SER A 183 -15.56 -5.10 10.62
C SER A 183 -14.29 -5.20 9.78
N ILE A 184 -14.37 -4.77 8.52
CA ILE A 184 -13.21 -4.76 7.64
C ILE A 184 -12.23 -3.80 8.29
N LYS A 185 -11.22 -4.36 8.96
CA LYS A 185 -10.07 -3.57 9.41
C LYS A 185 -9.47 -2.95 8.15
N PRO A 186 -9.28 -1.63 8.09
CA PRO A 186 -8.59 -1.01 6.98
C PRO A 186 -7.25 -1.72 6.80
N SER A 187 -6.90 -2.07 5.56
CA SER A 187 -5.74 -2.92 5.23
C SER A 187 -4.56 -2.54 6.11
N GLU A 188 -4.13 -3.45 6.99
CA GLU A 188 -3.02 -3.17 7.89
C GLU A 188 -1.78 -2.86 7.05
N LEU A 189 -1.11 -1.75 7.35
CA LEU A 189 0.09 -1.37 6.64
C LEU A 189 1.17 -2.43 6.86
N PRO A 190 2.00 -2.73 5.85
CA PRO A 190 3.04 -3.73 6.00
C PRO A 190 4.06 -3.28 7.05
N LYS A 191 4.64 -4.25 7.75
CA LYS A 191 5.81 -3.99 8.60
C LYS A 191 7.00 -3.65 7.70
N ALA A 192 7.86 -2.73 8.16
CA ALA A 192 9.03 -2.28 7.38
C ALA A 192 10.04 -3.39 7.06
N ASN A 193 9.97 -4.53 7.74
CA ASN A 193 10.84 -5.68 7.54
C ASN A 193 10.27 -6.72 6.56
N ASP A 194 8.99 -6.61 6.17
CA ASP A 194 8.37 -7.55 5.23
C ASP A 194 8.49 -7.04 3.80
N LEU A 195 9.57 -7.42 3.13
CA LEU A 195 9.88 -7.00 1.76
C LEU A 195 8.74 -7.33 0.78
N MET A 196 8.14 -8.51 0.89
CA MET A 196 7.08 -8.93 -0.05
C MET A 196 5.78 -8.17 0.19
N ALA A 197 5.43 -7.87 1.44
CA ALA A 197 4.27 -7.04 1.74
C ALA A 197 4.49 -5.58 1.28
N ILE A 198 5.71 -5.05 1.37
CA ILE A 198 6.09 -3.74 0.83
C ILE A 198 5.97 -3.73 -0.70
N ILE A 199 6.50 -4.74 -1.39
CA ILE A 199 6.39 -4.88 -2.85
C ILE A 199 4.90 -4.92 -3.26
N LYS A 200 4.06 -5.69 -2.56
CA LYS A 200 2.61 -5.72 -2.79
C LYS A 200 1.97 -4.35 -2.59
N MET A 201 2.36 -3.61 -1.55
CA MET A 201 1.88 -2.25 -1.31
C MET A 201 2.23 -1.33 -2.48
N PHE A 202 3.47 -1.36 -2.98
CA PHE A 202 3.87 -0.54 -4.12
C PHE A 202 3.14 -0.92 -5.41
N TYR A 203 2.93 -2.21 -5.68
CA TYR A 203 2.13 -2.62 -6.84
C TYR A 203 0.72 -2.03 -6.78
N LYS A 204 0.05 -2.10 -5.61
CA LYS A 204 -1.30 -1.55 -5.46
C LYS A 204 -1.32 -0.06 -5.76
N ASP A 205 -0.38 0.70 -5.19
CA ASP A 205 -0.28 2.13 -5.42
C ASP A 205 -0.05 2.50 -6.88
N VAL A 206 0.93 1.86 -7.50
CA VAL A 206 1.34 2.16 -8.88
C VAL A 206 0.24 1.78 -9.86
N TYR A 207 -0.39 0.61 -9.71
CA TYR A 207 -1.51 0.24 -10.57
C TYR A 207 -2.76 1.09 -10.34
N MET A 208 -3.02 1.55 -9.10
CA MET A 208 -4.06 2.54 -8.85
C MET A 208 -3.77 3.86 -9.58
N GLY A 209 -2.51 4.32 -9.58
CA GLY A 209 -2.07 5.51 -10.30
C GLY A 209 -2.21 5.38 -11.83
N ILE A 210 -1.68 4.29 -12.40
CA ILE A 210 -1.82 4.00 -13.85
C ILE A 210 -3.29 3.93 -14.24
N GLY A 211 -4.11 3.19 -13.48
CA GLY A 211 -5.53 3.06 -13.77
C GLY A 211 -6.28 4.39 -13.70
N ALA A 212 -5.89 5.28 -12.78
CA ALA A 212 -6.46 6.63 -12.71
C ALA A 212 -6.07 7.45 -13.95
N CYS A 213 -4.79 7.47 -14.36
CA CYS A 213 -4.35 8.17 -15.57
C CYS A 213 -5.10 7.68 -16.82
N GLU A 214 -5.19 6.35 -17.02
CA GLU A 214 -5.89 5.76 -18.17
C GLU A 214 -7.40 6.05 -18.17
N LEU A 215 -8.02 6.12 -16.98
CA LEU A 215 -9.44 6.43 -16.85
C LEU A 215 -9.73 7.89 -17.24
N GLU A 216 -8.86 8.83 -16.85
CA GLU A 216 -8.97 10.24 -17.24
C GLU A 216 -8.69 10.44 -18.74
N GLU A 217 -7.76 9.67 -19.32
CA GLU A 217 -7.51 9.64 -20.78
C GLU A 217 -8.58 8.89 -21.59
N ASN A 218 -9.61 8.36 -20.93
CA ASN A 218 -10.68 7.57 -21.54
C ASN A 218 -10.22 6.27 -22.23
N HIS A 219 -9.04 5.75 -21.87
CA HIS A 219 -8.56 4.42 -22.24
C HIS A 219 -9.15 3.36 -21.30
N LEU A 220 -10.48 3.19 -21.38
CA LEU A 220 -11.25 2.44 -20.40
C LEU A 220 -10.79 0.98 -20.23
N ALA A 221 -10.41 0.30 -21.32
CA ALA A 221 -9.91 -1.07 -21.25
C ALA A 221 -8.60 -1.17 -20.43
N ALA A 222 -7.63 -0.31 -20.72
CA ALA A 222 -6.37 -0.26 -19.99
C ALA A 222 -6.58 0.10 -18.51
N ALA A 223 -7.49 1.04 -18.22
CA ALA A 223 -7.88 1.36 -16.85
C ALA A 223 -8.47 0.14 -16.11
N THR A 224 -9.38 -0.62 -16.75
CA THR A 224 -9.96 -1.82 -16.12
C THR A 224 -8.93 -2.90 -15.84
N ASP A 225 -7.92 -3.06 -16.69
CA ASP A 225 -6.83 -4.02 -16.49
C ASP A 225 -5.89 -3.57 -15.37
N ALA A 226 -5.57 -2.28 -15.28
CA ALA A 226 -4.78 -1.74 -14.17
C ALA A 226 -5.49 -1.95 -12.82
N PHE A 227 -6.78 -1.65 -12.72
CA PHE A 227 -7.54 -1.89 -11.47
C PHE A 227 -7.70 -3.37 -11.15
N LYS A 228 -7.76 -4.25 -12.16
CA LYS A 228 -7.73 -5.70 -11.96
C LYS A 228 -6.44 -6.13 -11.28
N GLU A 229 -5.29 -5.60 -11.68
CA GLU A 229 -4.00 -5.93 -11.06
C GLU A 229 -3.95 -5.56 -9.57
N VAL A 230 -4.64 -4.47 -9.17
CA VAL A 230 -4.82 -4.12 -7.75
C VAL A 230 -5.67 -5.17 -7.03
N LEU A 231 -6.81 -5.54 -7.63
CA LEU A 231 -7.76 -6.49 -7.05
C LEU A 231 -7.23 -7.92 -6.94
N LEU A 232 -6.32 -8.32 -7.84
CA LEU A 232 -5.61 -9.60 -7.72
C LEU A 232 -4.71 -9.67 -6.48
N ARG A 233 -4.26 -8.52 -5.98
CA ARG A 233 -3.40 -8.40 -4.80
C ARG A 233 -4.18 -8.07 -3.53
N ASP A 234 -5.32 -7.41 -3.67
CA ASP A 234 -6.17 -6.94 -2.58
C ASP A 234 -7.63 -6.88 -3.04
N ASP A 235 -8.37 -7.97 -2.81
CA ASP A 235 -9.75 -8.12 -3.25
C ASP A 235 -10.75 -7.32 -2.40
N VAL A 236 -10.28 -6.75 -1.27
CA VAL A 236 -11.07 -5.87 -0.41
C VAL A 236 -10.82 -4.39 -0.70
N HIS A 237 -10.03 -4.07 -1.73
CA HIS A 237 -9.70 -2.70 -2.11
C HIS A 237 -10.89 -1.96 -2.74
N LEU A 238 -11.71 -1.32 -1.90
CA LEU A 238 -12.97 -0.67 -2.29
C LEU A 238 -12.80 0.36 -3.41
N THR A 239 -11.75 1.18 -3.37
CA THR A 239 -11.50 2.20 -4.39
C THR A 239 -11.21 1.58 -5.77
N ALA A 240 -10.56 0.40 -5.81
CA ALA A 240 -10.27 -0.28 -7.07
C ALA A 240 -11.55 -0.88 -7.66
N TRP A 241 -12.41 -1.47 -6.82
CA TRP A 241 -13.75 -1.89 -7.24
C TRP A 241 -14.58 -0.73 -7.78
N LEU A 242 -14.56 0.42 -7.09
CA LEU A 242 -15.31 1.62 -7.48
C LEU A 242 -14.84 2.13 -8.85
N LYS A 243 -13.53 2.34 -9.01
CA LYS A 243 -12.94 2.89 -10.24
C LYS A 243 -13.05 1.93 -11.42
N ARG A 244 -12.96 0.62 -11.18
CA ARG A 244 -13.20 -0.39 -12.22
C ARG A 244 -14.67 -0.45 -12.64
N GLY A 245 -15.60 -0.33 -11.69
CA GLY A 245 -17.03 -0.19 -11.98
C GLY A 245 -17.34 1.06 -12.81
N GLU A 246 -16.72 2.19 -12.45
CA GLU A 246 -16.82 3.46 -13.19
C GLU A 246 -16.35 3.30 -14.64
N ALA A 247 -15.22 2.62 -14.85
CA ALA A 247 -14.71 2.34 -16.19
C ALA A 247 -15.71 1.49 -17.01
N PHE A 248 -16.29 0.44 -16.44
CA PHE A 248 -17.32 -0.37 -17.13
C PHE A 248 -18.61 0.41 -17.41
N GLU A 249 -19.00 1.32 -16.53
CA GLU A 249 -20.12 2.21 -16.74
C GLU A 249 -19.87 3.14 -17.94
N ARG A 250 -18.67 3.74 -18.03
CA ARG A 250 -18.23 4.54 -19.18
C ARG A 250 -18.12 3.74 -20.48
N MET A 251 -17.85 2.42 -20.40
CA MET A 251 -17.86 1.50 -21.54
C MET A 251 -19.28 1.11 -21.99
N ASN A 252 -20.32 1.64 -21.35
CA ASN A 252 -21.71 1.24 -21.55
C ASN A 252 -21.96 -0.26 -21.27
N ALA A 253 -21.28 -0.81 -20.26
CA ALA A 253 -21.46 -2.18 -19.78
C ALA A 253 -22.11 -2.18 -18.36
N PRO A 254 -23.39 -1.79 -18.24
CA PRO A 254 -24.04 -1.53 -16.96
C PRO A 254 -24.13 -2.76 -16.05
N LEU A 255 -24.32 -3.96 -16.62
CA LEU A 255 -24.37 -5.20 -15.81
C LEU A 255 -23.01 -5.50 -15.15
N LEU A 256 -21.90 -5.26 -15.86
CA LEU A 256 -20.56 -5.41 -15.30
C LEU A 256 -20.30 -4.33 -14.24
N ALA A 257 -20.65 -3.08 -14.50
CA ALA A 257 -20.53 -2.00 -13.51
C ALA A 257 -21.31 -2.31 -12.23
N MET A 258 -22.55 -2.78 -12.37
CA MET A 258 -23.41 -3.18 -11.25
C MET A 258 -22.79 -4.31 -10.42
N LEU A 259 -22.16 -5.30 -11.05
CA LEU A 259 -21.45 -6.37 -10.34
C LEU A 259 -20.32 -5.81 -9.45
N HIS A 260 -19.56 -4.83 -9.95
CA HIS A 260 -18.47 -4.21 -9.19
C HIS A 260 -19.02 -3.37 -8.03
N TYR A 261 -20.07 -2.58 -8.25
CA TYR A 261 -20.69 -1.79 -7.18
C TYR A 261 -21.39 -2.66 -6.11
N ASN A 262 -22.03 -3.77 -6.50
CA ASN A 262 -22.55 -4.76 -5.56
C ASN A 262 -21.44 -5.39 -4.71
N ARG A 263 -20.25 -5.61 -5.27
CA ARG A 263 -19.11 -6.10 -4.48
C ARG A 263 -18.71 -5.10 -3.40
N ILE A 264 -18.75 -3.80 -3.69
CA ILE A 264 -18.48 -2.74 -2.71
C ILE A 264 -19.51 -2.77 -1.59
N THR A 265 -20.80 -2.81 -1.89
CA THR A 265 -21.86 -2.82 -0.87
C THR A 265 -21.88 -4.10 -0.03
N ASN A 266 -21.44 -5.23 -0.61
CA ASN A 266 -21.25 -6.48 0.13
C ASN A 266 -20.05 -6.44 1.08
N LEU A 267 -18.99 -5.71 0.73
CA LEU A 267 -17.80 -5.55 1.57
C LEU A 267 -18.06 -4.48 2.66
N ASP A 268 -18.57 -3.33 2.25
CA ASP A 268 -18.88 -2.20 3.12
C ASP A 268 -20.30 -1.72 2.84
N SER A 269 -21.21 -2.14 3.72
CA SER A 269 -22.64 -1.81 3.61
C SER A 269 -22.91 -0.33 3.82
N GLU A 270 -21.96 0.47 4.30
CA GLU A 270 -22.10 1.91 4.52
C GLU A 270 -21.27 2.76 3.55
N HIS A 271 -20.75 2.16 2.48
CA HIS A 271 -19.96 2.89 1.50
C HIS A 271 -20.84 3.76 0.58
N ASP A 272 -21.01 5.04 0.95
CA ASP A 272 -21.86 6.06 0.28
C ASP A 272 -21.75 6.02 -1.26
N LYS A 273 -20.54 6.26 -1.80
CA LYS A 273 -20.29 6.31 -3.25
C LYS A 273 -20.61 5.00 -3.98
N GLY A 274 -20.52 3.88 -3.26
CA GLY A 274 -20.80 2.55 -3.79
C GLY A 274 -22.31 2.34 -3.95
N LYS A 275 -23.09 2.74 -2.93
CA LYS A 275 -24.55 2.75 -2.97
C LYS A 275 -25.07 3.69 -4.06
N GLU A 276 -24.59 4.93 -4.09
CA GLU A 276 -24.99 5.92 -5.09
C GLU A 276 -24.74 5.41 -6.52
N SER A 277 -23.58 4.82 -6.76
CA SER A 277 -23.23 4.29 -8.09
C SER A 277 -24.04 3.06 -8.46
N LEU A 278 -24.34 2.18 -7.48
CA LEU A 278 -25.21 1.04 -7.69
C LEU A 278 -26.64 1.47 -8.07
N GLU A 279 -27.24 2.41 -7.32
CA GLU A 279 -28.60 2.90 -7.60
C GLU A 279 -28.68 3.67 -8.92
N ARG A 280 -27.65 4.45 -9.26
CA ARG A 280 -27.55 5.11 -10.56
C ARG A 280 -27.61 4.12 -11.73
N VAL A 281 -26.81 3.05 -11.67
CA VAL A 281 -26.81 2.04 -12.74
C VAL A 281 -28.10 1.25 -12.80
N LYS A 282 -28.70 0.89 -11.64
CA LYS A 282 -30.01 0.23 -11.59
C LYS A 282 -31.10 1.08 -12.23
N THR A 283 -31.17 2.36 -11.88
CA THR A 283 -32.15 3.31 -12.41
C THR A 283 -32.01 3.44 -13.92
N LYS A 284 -30.77 3.56 -14.42
CA LYS A 284 -30.50 3.60 -15.87
C LYS A 284 -31.00 2.34 -16.60
N LEU A 285 -30.72 1.16 -16.05
CA LEU A 285 -31.18 -0.11 -16.64
C LEU A 285 -32.70 -0.24 -16.67
N LEU A 286 -33.41 0.24 -15.64
CA LEU A 286 -34.88 0.24 -15.62
C LEU A 286 -35.44 1.16 -16.71
N ILE A 287 -34.91 2.38 -16.83
CA ILE A 287 -35.33 3.34 -17.86
C ILE A 287 -35.06 2.79 -19.27
N ASP A 288 -33.88 2.22 -19.52
CA ASP A 288 -33.52 1.67 -20.83
C ASP A 288 -34.36 0.42 -21.18
N GLY A 289 -34.72 -0.39 -20.18
CA GLY A 289 -35.62 -1.54 -20.34
C GLY A 289 -37.07 -1.13 -20.64
N ASP A 290 -37.56 -0.09 -19.98
CA ASP A 290 -38.89 0.46 -20.21
C ASP A 290 -38.99 1.19 -21.56
N ALA A 291 -37.91 1.81 -22.04
CA ALA A 291 -37.85 2.50 -23.34
C ALA A 291 -37.76 1.54 -24.55
N THR A 292 -37.44 0.26 -24.31
CA THR A 292 -37.32 -0.77 -25.35
C THR A 292 -38.50 -1.76 -25.35
N SER A 293 -39.49 -1.55 -24.47
CA SER A 293 -40.74 -2.32 -24.37
C SER A 293 -41.91 -1.59 -25.04
#